data_AF-G1PQ50-F1
#
_entry.id   AF-G1PQ50-F1
#
_cell.length_a   1.000
_cell.length_b   1.000
_cell.length_c   1.000
_cell.angle_alpha   90.00
_cell.angle_beta   90.00
_cell.angle_gamma   90.00
#
_symmetry.space_group_name_H-M   'P 1'
#
loop_
_entity.id
_entity.type
_entity.pdbx_description
1 polymer ?
#
loop_
_entity_poly.entity_id
_entity_poly.type
_entity_poly.pdbx_seq_one_letter_code
_entity_poly.pdbx_strand_id
1 'polypeptide(L)'
;LQRETKGQFLIDHICNYYSLLEKDYFGIRYVDPEKQRHWLEPNKSIFKQMKSHPPYTMCFRVKFYPHEPLKIKEELTRYLLYLQIKRDIFHGRLLCSFSDAAYLGACIIQAELGDYDPDEHPENYISEFEIFPKQSQKLERKMAEIHKSELRGQSPPVAEFNLLLKAHTLETYGVDPHPCKDSTGTTTFLGFTAAGFVVFQGNKRTHLIKWPDVCKLKFEGKTFYVIGTQKEKKAMLAFHTSTPAACKHLWKCGVENQAFYKYAKSSQIKTVSSSKIFFKGSRFRYSGKVAKEVVEASSRIQREPPEVHRTNISQSRSSHSLNKQLIINMEPLQPLLPSPSEQEEDLPLREGIPLPKEDDISAPLISSSPVKEAREYEDPPSEEEDKIKEEPLTISELSYNPSASLLPTPVDDDEIDMLFDCPSRHELEREDLDSFEELEADENAFLMAEEEELKEAHRALSWSYDILTGHIRVNPLVKSFSRLLVVGLGLLLFVFPLLLLLLESGIDLSFLCEIRQTPEFEQFHYEYYCPLKEWVAGKVNLILYMLGCS
;
A
#
# COMPACT_ATOMS: atom_id res chain seq x y z
N LEU A 1 -3.72 8.53 -26.78
CA LEU A 1 -4.25 7.16 -26.51
C LEU A 1 -5.69 7.07 -27.02
N GLN A 2 -6.15 5.91 -27.48
CA GLN A 2 -7.58 5.70 -27.81
C GLN A 2 -8.38 5.37 -26.54
N ARG A 3 -9.69 5.60 -26.52
CA ARG A 3 -10.54 5.38 -25.32
C ARG A 3 -10.56 3.91 -24.88
N GLU A 4 -10.39 3.00 -25.84
CA GLU A 4 -10.41 1.56 -25.69
C GLU A 4 -9.04 0.98 -25.28
N THR A 5 -7.96 1.77 -25.37
CA THR A 5 -6.60 1.32 -25.07
C THR A 5 -6.50 0.80 -23.64
N LYS A 6 -6.11 -0.46 -23.49
CA LYS A 6 -5.99 -1.15 -22.19
C LYS A 6 -4.68 -0.82 -21.49
N GLY A 7 -4.66 -0.90 -20.16
CA GLY A 7 -3.45 -0.67 -19.36
C GLY A 7 -2.27 -1.56 -19.77
N GLN A 8 -2.55 -2.80 -20.21
CA GLN A 8 -1.55 -3.74 -20.73
C GLN A 8 -0.76 -3.16 -21.92
N PHE A 9 -1.40 -2.41 -22.81
CA PHE A 9 -0.72 -1.80 -23.96
C PHE A 9 0.34 -0.78 -23.51
N LEU A 10 0.03 0.07 -22.52
CA LEU A 10 0.98 1.06 -22.03
C LEU A 10 2.13 0.41 -21.25
N ILE A 11 1.85 -0.64 -20.48
CA ILE A 11 2.87 -1.45 -19.78
C ILE A 11 3.81 -2.09 -20.81
N ASP A 12 3.27 -2.76 -21.84
CA ASP A 12 4.08 -3.41 -22.86
C ASP A 12 4.85 -2.40 -23.72
N HIS A 13 4.26 -1.24 -24.04
CA HIS A 13 4.93 -0.18 -24.79
C HIS A 13 6.17 0.34 -24.05
N ILE A 14 6.04 0.68 -22.75
CA ILE A 14 7.16 1.12 -21.91
C ILE A 14 8.21 0.01 -21.77
N CYS A 15 7.79 -1.24 -21.54
CA CYS A 15 8.74 -2.35 -21.40
C CYS A 15 9.46 -2.66 -22.72
N ASN A 16 8.81 -2.50 -23.87
CA ASN A 16 9.44 -2.68 -25.18
C ASN A 16 10.42 -1.53 -25.50
N TYR A 17 10.06 -0.28 -25.17
CA TYR A 17 10.93 0.90 -25.34
C TYR A 17 12.27 0.71 -24.62
N TYR A 18 12.24 0.35 -23.33
CA TYR A 18 13.45 0.04 -22.56
C TYR A 18 14.03 -1.36 -22.84
N SER A 19 13.45 -2.17 -23.72
CA SER A 19 13.85 -3.58 -23.95
C SER A 19 13.93 -4.42 -22.66
N LEU A 20 12.99 -4.20 -21.73
CA LEU A 20 12.93 -4.79 -20.39
C LEU A 20 12.25 -6.18 -20.39
N LEU A 21 13.04 -7.23 -20.19
CA LEU A 21 12.56 -8.62 -20.22
C LEU A 21 11.87 -9.07 -18.91
N GLU A 22 12.37 -8.62 -17.75
CA GLU A 22 11.86 -9.02 -16.42
C GLU A 22 10.68 -8.13 -15.95
N LYS A 23 9.82 -7.72 -16.90
CA LYS A 23 8.75 -6.75 -16.69
C LYS A 23 7.72 -7.11 -15.61
N ASP A 24 7.59 -8.38 -15.25
CA ASP A 24 6.63 -8.86 -14.22
C ASP A 24 6.90 -8.28 -12.81
N TYR A 25 8.09 -7.73 -12.53
CA TYR A 25 8.37 -7.02 -11.27
C TYR A 25 7.77 -5.60 -11.21
N PHE A 26 7.37 -5.02 -12.34
CA PHE A 26 7.02 -3.60 -12.48
C PHE A 26 5.53 -3.36 -12.68
N GLY A 27 5.13 -2.10 -12.57
CA GLY A 27 3.79 -1.65 -12.89
C GLY A 27 3.72 -0.14 -13.08
N ILE A 28 2.58 0.33 -13.56
CA ILE A 28 2.28 1.76 -13.69
C ILE A 28 1.41 2.17 -12.51
N ARG A 29 1.86 3.16 -11.75
CA ARG A 29 1.16 3.76 -10.60
C ARG A 29 0.64 5.14 -10.98
N TYR A 30 -0.57 5.46 -10.59
CA TYR A 30 -1.14 6.82 -10.66
C TYR A 30 -1.72 7.21 -9.29
N VAL A 31 -2.17 8.47 -9.17
CA VAL A 31 -2.88 9.00 -8.01
C VAL A 31 -4.20 9.60 -8.54
N ASP A 32 -5.31 9.36 -7.86
CA ASP A 32 -6.60 9.96 -8.21
C ASP A 32 -6.79 11.35 -7.54
N PRO A 33 -7.81 12.15 -7.93
CA PRO A 33 -8.07 13.45 -7.32
C PRO A 33 -8.25 13.39 -5.79
N GLU A 34 -8.76 12.27 -5.27
CA GLU A 34 -8.91 12.00 -3.83
C GLU A 34 -7.59 11.61 -3.13
N LYS A 35 -6.46 11.73 -3.83
CA LYS A 35 -5.10 11.47 -3.36
C LYS A 35 -4.85 9.99 -3.00
N GLN A 36 -5.71 9.07 -3.44
CA GLN A 36 -5.48 7.63 -3.32
C GLN A 36 -4.57 7.14 -4.45
N ARG A 37 -3.49 6.45 -4.07
CA ARG A 37 -2.56 5.79 -5.01
C ARG A 37 -3.27 4.59 -5.65
N HIS A 38 -3.06 4.33 -6.94
CA HIS A 38 -3.59 3.16 -7.65
C HIS A 38 -2.55 2.52 -8.57
N TRP A 39 -2.66 1.21 -8.76
CA TRP A 39 -1.97 0.50 -9.84
C TRP A 39 -2.90 0.37 -11.05
N LEU A 40 -2.39 0.65 -12.24
CA LEU A 40 -3.12 0.51 -13.50
C LEU A 40 -3.45 -0.97 -13.75
N GLU A 41 -4.74 -1.32 -13.79
CA GLU A 41 -5.18 -2.70 -14.05
C GLU A 41 -4.98 -3.01 -15.55
N PRO A 42 -4.15 -4.01 -15.92
CA PRO A 42 -3.76 -4.18 -17.32
C PRO A 42 -4.94 -4.55 -18.25
N ASN A 43 -5.94 -5.27 -17.72
CA ASN A 43 -7.06 -5.78 -18.48
C ASN A 43 -8.18 -4.75 -18.75
N LYS A 44 -8.11 -3.55 -18.15
CA LYS A 44 -9.11 -2.48 -18.29
C LYS A 44 -8.61 -1.37 -19.22
N SER A 45 -9.54 -0.64 -19.84
CA SER A 45 -9.24 0.63 -20.53
C SER A 45 -8.56 1.61 -19.56
N ILE A 46 -7.61 2.40 -20.06
CA ILE A 46 -6.95 3.47 -19.30
C ILE A 46 -7.94 4.59 -18.99
N PHE A 47 -8.73 5.00 -19.99
CA PHE A 47 -9.77 6.02 -19.85
C PHE A 47 -10.84 5.64 -18.80
N LYS A 48 -11.16 4.34 -18.65
CA LYS A 48 -12.08 3.84 -17.60
C LYS A 48 -11.43 3.65 -16.22
N GLN A 49 -10.23 4.20 -15.99
CA GLN A 49 -9.49 4.12 -14.73
C GLN A 49 -9.00 5.49 -14.24
N MET A 50 -8.66 6.39 -15.17
CA MET A 50 -8.33 7.77 -14.84
C MET A 50 -9.62 8.56 -14.56
N LYS A 51 -9.74 9.12 -13.36
CA LYS A 51 -10.79 10.11 -13.02
C LYS A 51 -10.44 11.52 -13.51
N SER A 52 -9.16 11.88 -13.48
CA SER A 52 -8.69 13.18 -13.95
C SER A 52 -8.79 13.29 -15.47
N HIS A 53 -8.89 14.52 -15.97
CA HIS A 53 -8.69 14.78 -17.40
C HIS A 53 -7.21 14.59 -17.80
N PRO A 54 -6.89 14.45 -19.10
CA PRO A 54 -5.52 14.52 -19.60
C PRO A 54 -4.90 15.92 -19.40
N PRO A 55 -3.56 16.05 -19.31
CA PRO A 55 -2.56 14.98 -19.37
C PRO A 55 -2.58 14.07 -18.14
N TYR A 56 -2.26 12.78 -18.34
CA TYR A 56 -2.29 11.78 -17.26
C TYR A 56 -0.92 11.60 -16.62
N THR A 57 -0.71 12.16 -15.43
CA THR A 57 0.51 11.89 -14.64
C THR A 57 0.52 10.45 -14.14
N MET A 58 1.49 9.66 -14.61
CA MET A 58 1.71 8.27 -14.20
C MET A 58 3.20 8.03 -13.92
N CYS A 59 3.51 7.05 -13.07
CA CYS A 59 4.89 6.62 -12.82
C CYS A 59 5.05 5.12 -13.09
N PHE A 60 6.03 4.74 -13.91
CA PHE A 60 6.55 3.38 -13.91
C PHE A 60 7.34 3.14 -12.62
N ARG A 61 7.04 2.06 -11.89
CA ARG A 61 7.61 1.74 -10.56
C ARG A 61 7.74 0.22 -10.38
N VAL A 62 8.59 -0.22 -9.47
CA VAL A 62 8.59 -1.61 -8.99
C VAL A 62 7.29 -1.87 -8.24
N LYS A 63 6.54 -2.90 -8.67
CA LYS A 63 5.29 -3.34 -8.05
C LYS A 63 5.51 -4.53 -7.11
N PHE A 64 6.43 -5.43 -7.48
CA PHE A 64 6.84 -6.57 -6.68
C PHE A 64 8.36 -6.58 -6.56
N TYR A 65 8.86 -6.39 -5.34
CA TYR A 65 10.30 -6.43 -5.07
C TYR A 65 10.80 -7.88 -5.12
N PRO A 66 11.98 -8.17 -5.68
CA PRO A 66 12.53 -9.53 -5.67
C PRO A 66 12.79 -9.97 -4.22
N HIS A 67 12.72 -11.27 -3.94
CA HIS A 67 13.13 -11.78 -2.62
C HIS A 67 14.66 -11.70 -2.44
N GLU A 68 15.39 -11.88 -3.55
CA GLU A 68 16.84 -11.94 -3.61
C GLU A 68 17.28 -11.20 -4.90
N PRO A 69 17.75 -9.94 -4.82
CA PRO A 69 18.16 -9.15 -6.00
C PRO A 69 19.24 -9.82 -6.85
N LEU A 70 20.09 -10.66 -6.25
CA LEU A 70 21.08 -11.49 -6.95
C LEU A 70 20.49 -12.49 -7.97
N LYS A 71 19.18 -12.74 -7.95
CA LYS A 71 18.48 -13.59 -8.94
C LYS A 71 17.95 -12.80 -10.15
N ILE A 72 18.12 -11.48 -10.18
CA ILE A 72 17.83 -10.64 -11.33
C ILE A 72 19.00 -10.70 -12.32
N LYS A 73 18.74 -11.15 -13.54
CA LYS A 73 19.80 -11.41 -14.53
C LYS A 73 20.19 -10.18 -15.33
N GLU A 74 19.22 -9.34 -15.70
CA GLU A 74 19.47 -8.13 -16.50
C GLU A 74 20.03 -6.98 -15.66
N GLU A 75 21.01 -6.24 -16.18
CA GLU A 75 21.51 -5.03 -15.50
C GLU A 75 20.45 -3.95 -15.42
N LEU A 76 19.70 -3.71 -16.51
CA LEU A 76 18.60 -2.76 -16.54
C LEU A 76 17.57 -3.00 -15.43
N THR A 77 17.20 -4.25 -15.17
CA THR A 77 16.27 -4.60 -14.08
C THR A 77 16.88 -4.28 -12.71
N ARG A 78 18.19 -4.50 -12.52
CA ARG A 78 18.91 -4.10 -11.29
C ARG A 78 18.97 -2.58 -11.14
N TYR A 79 19.31 -1.84 -12.20
CA TYR A 79 19.38 -0.38 -12.18
C TYR A 79 18.01 0.26 -11.89
N LEU A 80 16.92 -0.20 -12.53
CA LEU A 80 15.57 0.28 -12.24
C LEU A 80 15.11 -0.04 -10.80
N LEU A 81 15.61 -1.14 -10.22
CA LEU A 81 15.41 -1.45 -8.80
C LEU A 81 16.29 -0.56 -7.88
N TYR A 82 17.54 -0.26 -8.26
CA TYR A 82 18.41 0.69 -7.57
C TYR A 82 17.77 2.08 -7.50
N LEU A 83 17.30 2.62 -8.63
CA LEU A 83 16.58 3.90 -8.69
C LEU A 83 15.33 3.90 -7.80
N GLN A 84 14.59 2.79 -7.76
CA GLN A 84 13.46 2.65 -6.85
C GLN A 84 13.90 2.68 -5.37
N ILE A 85 14.96 1.94 -4.99
CA ILE A 85 15.43 1.92 -3.60
C ILE A 85 16.07 3.26 -3.20
N LYS A 86 16.84 3.92 -4.07
CA LYS A 86 17.33 5.31 -3.93
C LYS A 86 16.17 6.27 -3.61
N ARG A 87 15.05 6.16 -4.32
CA ARG A 87 13.82 6.92 -4.05
C ARG A 87 13.13 6.53 -2.72
N ASP A 88 13.17 5.26 -2.33
CA ASP A 88 12.63 4.81 -1.03
C ASP A 88 13.50 5.28 0.15
N ILE A 89 14.81 5.41 -0.03
CA ILE A 89 15.76 6.03 0.92
C ILE A 89 15.46 7.53 1.06
N PHE A 90 15.39 8.26 -0.05
CA PHE A 90 15.11 9.70 -0.08
C PHE A 90 13.76 10.07 0.58
N HIS A 91 12.73 9.23 0.43
CA HIS A 91 11.45 9.41 1.12
C HIS A 91 11.38 8.78 2.54
N GLY A 92 12.49 8.27 3.08
CA GLY A 92 12.56 7.69 4.43
C GLY A 92 11.81 6.37 4.62
N ARG A 93 11.41 5.70 3.54
CA ARG A 93 10.65 4.44 3.56
C ARG A 93 11.54 3.24 3.88
N LEU A 94 12.84 3.32 3.59
CA LEU A 94 13.82 2.30 3.97
C LEU A 94 14.45 2.63 5.33
N LEU A 95 13.95 2.02 6.40
CA LEU A 95 14.49 2.19 7.76
C LEU A 95 15.80 1.40 7.89
N CYS A 96 16.83 2.07 8.39
CA CYS A 96 18.22 1.58 8.44
C CYS A 96 18.93 2.06 9.72
N SER A 97 20.01 1.38 10.14
CA SER A 97 20.90 1.88 11.19
C SER A 97 21.76 3.05 10.68
N PHE A 98 22.50 3.74 11.56
CA PHE A 98 23.47 4.76 11.14
C PHE A 98 24.55 4.18 10.20
N SER A 99 25.06 2.99 10.52
CA SER A 99 26.07 2.29 9.72
C SER A 99 25.51 1.88 8.35
N ASP A 100 24.29 1.33 8.31
CA ASP A 100 23.63 0.96 7.06
C ASP A 100 23.30 2.19 6.21
N ALA A 101 22.84 3.29 6.81
CA ALA A 101 22.59 4.55 6.11
C ALA A 101 23.87 5.12 5.51
N ALA A 102 24.98 5.12 6.26
CA ALA A 102 26.27 5.60 5.77
C ALA A 102 26.79 4.74 4.60
N TYR A 103 26.65 3.41 4.69
CA TYR A 103 27.01 2.49 3.60
C TYR A 103 26.13 2.69 2.35
N LEU A 104 24.80 2.73 2.53
CA LEU A 104 23.85 2.95 1.43
C LEU A 104 24.09 4.28 0.71
N GLY A 105 24.34 5.36 1.46
CA GLY A 105 24.64 6.67 0.87
C GLY A 105 26.01 6.72 0.18
N ALA A 106 27.02 6.06 0.73
CA ALA A 106 28.32 5.93 0.06
C ALA A 106 28.20 5.13 -1.26
N CYS A 107 27.40 4.05 -1.29
CA CYS A 107 27.13 3.32 -2.54
C CYS A 107 26.37 4.14 -3.58
N ILE A 108 25.51 5.08 -3.17
CA ILE A 108 24.92 6.07 -4.09
C ILE A 108 26.04 6.97 -4.61
N ILE A 109 26.81 7.62 -3.75
CA ILE A 109 27.90 8.53 -4.17
C ILE A 109 28.89 7.86 -5.14
N GLN A 110 29.36 6.63 -4.88
CA GLN A 110 30.23 5.87 -5.78
C GLN A 110 29.56 5.57 -7.14
N ALA A 111 28.24 5.38 -7.17
CA ALA A 111 27.50 5.13 -8.42
C ALA A 111 27.25 6.40 -9.25
N GLU A 112 27.20 7.58 -8.63
CA GLU A 112 26.97 8.86 -9.32
C GLU A 112 28.28 9.58 -9.71
N LEU A 113 29.37 9.42 -8.94
CA LEU A 113 30.65 10.12 -9.14
C LEU A 113 31.82 9.21 -9.56
N GLY A 114 31.73 7.89 -9.37
CA GLY A 114 32.87 6.98 -9.56
C GLY A 114 33.76 6.93 -8.32
N ASP A 115 35.08 6.87 -8.50
CA ASP A 115 36.04 6.85 -7.40
C ASP A 115 36.28 8.26 -6.83
N TYR A 116 36.48 8.36 -5.52
CA TYR A 116 36.95 9.61 -4.90
C TYR A 116 38.30 10.06 -5.46
N ASP A 117 38.30 11.28 -6.02
CA ASP A 117 39.49 12.05 -6.41
C ASP A 117 39.61 13.32 -5.53
N PRO A 118 40.76 13.58 -4.89
CA PRO A 118 40.93 14.73 -3.99
C PRO A 118 40.91 16.10 -4.68
N ASP A 119 41.17 16.19 -5.99
CA ASP A 119 41.14 17.46 -6.73
C ASP A 119 39.71 17.81 -7.18
N GLU A 120 38.85 16.80 -7.38
CA GLU A 120 37.42 16.99 -7.74
C GLU A 120 36.47 17.01 -6.53
N HIS A 121 36.82 16.38 -5.41
CA HIS A 121 35.92 16.16 -4.27
C HIS A 121 36.36 16.94 -3.01
N PRO A 122 36.03 18.25 -2.90
CA PRO A 122 36.41 19.11 -1.77
C PRO A 122 35.75 18.69 -0.45
N GLU A 123 36.20 19.25 0.68
CA GLU A 123 35.57 18.97 1.97
C GLU A 123 34.07 19.24 1.97
N ASN A 124 33.28 18.24 2.43
CA ASN A 124 31.81 18.24 2.43
C ASN A 124 31.14 18.16 1.05
N TYR A 125 31.81 17.67 -0.01
CA TYR A 125 31.21 17.42 -1.33
C TYR A 125 29.86 16.65 -1.30
N ILE A 126 29.66 15.74 -0.34
CA ILE A 126 28.41 14.97 -0.19
C ILE A 126 27.21 15.86 0.18
N SER A 127 27.43 17.04 0.76
CA SER A 127 26.36 18.01 1.07
C SER A 127 25.73 18.65 -0.18
N GLU A 128 26.30 18.44 -1.38
CA GLU A 128 25.63 18.81 -2.65
C GLU A 128 24.53 17.80 -3.06
N PHE A 129 24.41 16.67 -2.37
CA PHE A 129 23.50 15.57 -2.67
C PHE A 129 22.50 15.34 -1.52
N GLU A 130 21.22 15.60 -1.76
CA GLU A 130 20.15 15.26 -0.81
C GLU A 130 19.83 13.75 -0.90
N ILE A 131 20.57 12.90 -0.18
CA ILE A 131 20.37 11.45 -0.20
C ILE A 131 19.30 11.03 0.81
N PHE A 132 19.31 11.62 2.02
CA PHE A 132 18.41 11.26 3.12
C PHE A 132 17.56 12.47 3.57
N PRO A 133 16.28 12.26 3.95
CA PRO A 133 15.40 13.35 4.39
C PRO A 133 15.80 13.97 5.75
N LYS A 134 16.77 13.37 6.45
CA LYS A 134 17.43 13.90 7.66
C LYS A 134 18.94 13.63 7.58
N GLN A 135 19.56 14.03 6.47
CA GLN A 135 21.02 13.99 6.30
C GLN A 135 21.70 14.90 7.34
N SER A 136 22.73 14.39 8.02
CA SER A 136 23.45 15.13 9.06
C SER A 136 24.95 15.11 8.76
N GLN A 137 25.68 16.14 9.18
CA GLN A 137 27.12 16.22 8.90
C GLN A 137 27.94 15.07 9.50
N LYS A 138 27.43 14.39 10.55
CA LYS A 138 28.04 13.14 11.06
C LYS A 138 27.85 11.97 10.08
N LEU A 139 26.66 11.87 9.45
CA LEU A 139 26.39 10.89 8.41
C LEU A 139 27.22 11.19 7.16
N GLU A 140 27.27 12.45 6.71
CA GLU A 140 28.06 12.88 5.54
C GLU A 140 29.55 12.58 5.70
N ARG A 141 30.13 12.87 6.86
CA ARG A 141 31.52 12.49 7.17
C ARG A 141 31.75 10.97 7.09
N LYS A 142 30.81 10.14 7.57
CA LYS A 142 30.94 8.67 7.48
C LYS A 142 30.68 8.14 6.06
N MET A 143 29.76 8.73 5.30
CA MET A 143 29.58 8.44 3.87
C MET A 143 30.87 8.75 3.09
N ALA A 144 31.51 9.90 3.36
CA ALA A 144 32.76 10.31 2.72
C ALA A 144 33.95 9.45 3.14
N GLU A 145 33.97 8.91 4.36
CA GLU A 145 34.97 7.93 4.81
C GLU A 145 34.85 6.63 4.00
N ILE A 146 33.65 6.02 3.99
CA ILE A 146 33.36 4.75 3.30
C ILE A 146 33.62 4.86 1.79
N HIS A 147 33.24 5.97 1.16
CA HIS A 147 33.54 6.24 -0.25
C HIS A 147 35.06 6.23 -0.53
N LYS A 148 35.86 6.86 0.34
CA LYS A 148 37.32 6.94 0.17
C LYS A 148 38.04 5.61 0.42
N SER A 149 37.56 4.78 1.35
CA SER A 149 38.30 3.60 1.85
C SER A 149 37.74 2.24 1.43
N GLU A 150 36.43 2.08 1.30
CA GLU A 150 35.77 0.77 1.10
C GLU A 150 35.24 0.57 -0.32
N LEU A 151 34.87 1.64 -1.02
CA LEU A 151 34.17 1.56 -2.31
C LEU A 151 35.06 1.77 -3.55
N ARG A 152 36.27 2.30 -3.36
CA ARG A 152 37.24 2.58 -4.42
C ARG A 152 37.48 1.37 -5.35
N GLY A 153 37.45 1.61 -6.66
CA GLY A 153 37.56 0.62 -7.72
C GLY A 153 36.24 -0.04 -8.12
N GLN A 154 35.11 0.31 -7.50
CA GLN A 154 33.79 -0.20 -7.89
C GLN A 154 33.18 0.65 -9.00
N SER A 155 32.84 0.03 -10.14
CA SER A 155 32.04 0.69 -11.17
C SER A 155 30.60 0.90 -10.68
N PRO A 156 29.83 1.86 -11.24
CA PRO A 156 28.44 2.11 -10.86
C PRO A 156 27.55 0.85 -10.76
N PRO A 157 27.50 -0.09 -11.73
CA PRO A 157 26.69 -1.31 -11.58
C PRO A 157 27.11 -2.24 -10.43
N VAL A 158 28.36 -2.13 -9.93
CA VAL A 158 28.82 -2.86 -8.73
C VAL A 158 28.34 -2.13 -7.46
N ALA A 159 28.49 -0.81 -7.39
CA ALA A 159 28.01 -0.01 -6.27
C ALA A 159 26.47 -0.06 -6.13
N GLU A 160 25.75 0.04 -7.25
CA GLU A 160 24.29 -0.18 -7.35
C GLU A 160 23.89 -1.56 -6.82
N PHE A 161 24.61 -2.60 -7.21
CA PHE A 161 24.31 -3.98 -6.78
C PHE A 161 24.63 -4.20 -5.30
N ASN A 162 25.71 -3.62 -4.78
CA ASN A 162 26.05 -3.64 -3.35
C ASN A 162 25.00 -2.90 -2.50
N LEU A 163 24.45 -1.78 -3.00
CA LEU A 163 23.30 -1.12 -2.39
C LEU A 163 22.09 -2.07 -2.34
N LEU A 164 21.78 -2.79 -3.42
CA LEU A 164 20.66 -3.75 -3.45
C LEU A 164 20.87 -4.92 -2.49
N LEU A 165 22.10 -5.45 -2.39
CA LEU A 165 22.47 -6.50 -1.44
C LEU A 165 22.31 -6.03 0.01
N LYS A 166 22.72 -4.80 0.35
CA LYS A 166 22.48 -4.23 1.67
C LYS A 166 20.97 -4.02 1.92
N ALA A 167 20.28 -3.37 0.98
CA ALA A 167 18.90 -2.94 1.15
C ALA A 167 17.93 -4.09 1.40
N HIS A 168 18.13 -5.26 0.77
CA HIS A 168 17.20 -6.40 0.94
C HIS A 168 17.29 -7.11 2.31
N THR A 169 18.23 -6.73 3.17
CA THR A 169 18.32 -7.27 4.54
C THR A 169 17.48 -6.47 5.55
N LEU A 170 17.05 -5.25 5.19
CA LEU A 170 16.37 -4.30 6.07
C LEU A 170 14.87 -4.60 6.21
N GLU A 171 14.30 -4.35 7.40
CA GLU A 171 12.93 -4.79 7.72
C GLU A 171 11.82 -4.16 6.87
N THR A 172 12.03 -2.95 6.34
CA THR A 172 11.06 -2.25 5.47
C THR A 172 11.36 -2.37 3.98
N TYR A 173 12.29 -3.25 3.57
CA TYR A 173 12.56 -3.51 2.15
C TYR A 173 11.28 -3.89 1.38
N GLY A 174 10.99 -3.11 0.33
CA GLY A 174 9.82 -3.30 -0.52
C GLY A 174 8.47 -2.97 0.12
N VAL A 175 8.43 -2.31 1.29
CA VAL A 175 7.17 -1.85 1.90
C VAL A 175 6.63 -0.62 1.13
N ASP A 176 5.45 -0.75 0.51
CA ASP A 176 4.59 0.42 0.25
C ASP A 176 3.57 0.53 1.40
N PRO A 177 3.72 1.50 2.33
CA PRO A 177 2.94 1.55 3.55
C PRO A 177 1.56 2.16 3.31
N HIS A 178 0.52 1.41 3.67
CA HIS A 178 -0.86 1.86 3.69
C HIS A 178 -1.25 2.32 5.11
N PRO A 179 -1.63 3.59 5.34
CA PRO A 179 -2.10 4.07 6.63
C PRO A 179 -3.45 3.45 7.01
N CYS A 180 -3.57 2.97 8.25
CA CYS A 180 -4.75 2.34 8.84
C CYS A 180 -4.85 2.67 10.33
N LYS A 181 -5.96 2.30 10.96
CA LYS A 181 -6.09 2.12 12.41
C LYS A 181 -6.31 0.64 12.73
N ASP A 182 -5.73 0.12 13.79
CA ASP A 182 -6.04 -1.23 14.27
C ASP A 182 -7.35 -1.29 15.09
N SER A 183 -7.57 -2.39 15.80
CA SER A 183 -8.73 -2.58 16.68
C SER A 183 -8.70 -1.75 17.97
N THR A 184 -7.56 -1.15 18.35
CA THR A 184 -7.48 -0.20 19.48
C THR A 184 -7.56 1.25 19.00
N GLY A 185 -7.73 1.49 17.69
CA GLY A 185 -7.76 2.82 17.08
C GLY A 185 -6.37 3.41 16.84
N THR A 186 -5.30 2.66 17.12
CA THR A 186 -3.91 3.10 17.00
C THR A 186 -3.50 3.16 15.53
N THR A 187 -2.86 4.26 15.13
CA THR A 187 -2.36 4.44 13.76
C THR A 187 -1.31 3.37 13.45
N THR A 188 -1.55 2.62 12.37
CA THR A 188 -0.73 1.51 11.89
C THR A 188 -0.41 1.69 10.42
N PHE A 189 0.75 1.18 10.00
CA PHE A 189 1.13 1.11 8.59
C PHE A 189 1.20 -0.35 8.16
N LEU A 190 0.39 -0.71 7.17
CA LEU A 190 0.31 -2.06 6.64
C LEU A 190 1.16 -2.16 5.37
N GLY A 191 1.86 -3.27 5.19
CA GLY A 191 2.66 -3.53 4.01
C GLY A 191 2.56 -4.97 3.52
N PHE A 192 2.89 -5.16 2.25
CA PHE A 192 3.03 -6.46 1.61
C PHE A 192 4.43 -6.52 1.00
N THR A 193 5.25 -7.50 1.39
CA THR A 193 6.64 -7.65 0.90
C THR A 193 6.87 -9.07 0.41
N ALA A 194 8.04 -9.36 -0.17
CA ALA A 194 8.41 -10.72 -0.55
C ALA A 194 8.36 -11.73 0.61
N ALA A 195 8.52 -11.29 1.86
CA ALA A 195 8.46 -12.15 3.04
C ALA A 195 7.03 -12.46 3.52
N GLY A 196 6.09 -11.52 3.38
CA GLY A 196 4.73 -11.69 3.91
C GLY A 196 3.93 -10.39 4.01
N PHE A 197 2.83 -10.48 4.76
CA PHE A 197 2.10 -9.32 5.28
C PHE A 197 2.82 -8.78 6.52
N VAL A 198 3.03 -7.48 6.58
CA VAL A 198 3.71 -6.78 7.69
C VAL A 198 2.87 -5.64 8.25
N VAL A 199 3.02 -5.38 9.54
CA VAL A 199 2.36 -4.29 10.28
C VAL A 199 3.42 -3.54 11.08
N PHE A 200 3.40 -2.22 10.99
CA PHE A 200 4.27 -1.32 11.75
C PHE A 200 3.42 -0.36 12.62
N GLN A 201 3.88 -0.12 13.85
CA GLN A 201 3.43 0.96 14.71
C GLN A 201 4.65 1.86 14.98
N GLY A 202 4.59 3.11 14.51
CA GLY A 202 5.80 3.94 14.37
C GLY A 202 6.86 3.22 13.55
N ASN A 203 8.11 3.24 14.01
CA ASN A 203 9.24 2.56 13.37
C ASN A 203 9.37 1.06 13.74
N LYS A 204 8.45 0.50 14.54
CA LYS A 204 8.52 -0.87 15.06
C LYS A 204 7.59 -1.83 14.30
N ARG A 205 8.14 -2.91 13.75
CA ARG A 205 7.38 -4.03 13.18
C ARG A 205 6.67 -4.82 14.28
N THR A 206 5.34 -4.79 14.31
CA THR A 206 4.52 -5.48 15.32
C THR A 206 4.05 -6.85 14.86
N HIS A 207 3.78 -7.02 13.56
CA HIS A 207 3.45 -8.32 12.97
C HIS A 207 4.23 -8.57 11.68
N LEU A 208 4.60 -9.84 11.49
CA LEU A 208 4.94 -10.46 10.21
C LEU A 208 4.14 -11.76 10.13
N ILE A 209 3.33 -11.92 9.08
CA ILE A 209 2.65 -13.19 8.74
C ILE A 209 3.16 -13.60 7.36
N LYS A 210 3.92 -14.69 7.29
CA LYS A 210 4.55 -15.13 6.04
C LYS A 210 3.48 -15.61 5.06
N TRP A 211 3.77 -15.53 3.75
CA TRP A 211 2.78 -15.89 2.73
C TRP A 211 2.16 -17.30 2.85
N PRO A 212 2.88 -18.36 3.27
CA PRO A 212 2.27 -19.66 3.57
C PRO A 212 1.17 -19.57 4.65
N ASP A 213 1.43 -18.80 5.71
CA ASP A 213 0.57 -18.65 6.88
C ASP A 213 -0.63 -17.71 6.65
N VAL A 214 -0.58 -16.80 5.66
CA VAL A 214 -1.73 -15.99 5.25
C VAL A 214 -2.77 -16.90 4.58
N CYS A 215 -3.84 -17.26 5.30
CA CYS A 215 -4.90 -18.14 4.80
C CYS A 215 -5.89 -17.41 3.88
N LYS A 216 -6.41 -16.24 4.28
CA LYS A 216 -7.35 -15.46 3.47
C LYS A 216 -7.32 -13.96 3.82
N LEU A 217 -7.40 -13.13 2.78
CA LEU A 217 -7.62 -11.70 2.85
C LEU A 217 -9.08 -11.37 2.51
N LYS A 218 -9.71 -10.45 3.25
CA LYS A 218 -11.05 -9.89 2.96
C LYS A 218 -11.07 -8.38 3.21
N PHE A 219 -12.14 -7.73 2.77
CA PHE A 219 -12.58 -6.46 3.34
C PHE A 219 -14.11 -6.40 3.42
N GLU A 220 -14.62 -5.55 4.30
CA GLU A 220 -16.03 -5.23 4.48
C GLU A 220 -16.17 -3.76 4.90
N GLY A 221 -16.87 -2.95 4.09
CA GLY A 221 -16.91 -1.49 4.28
C GLY A 221 -15.51 -0.88 4.29
N LYS A 222 -15.14 -0.26 5.41
CA LYS A 222 -13.81 0.34 5.67
C LYS A 222 -12.81 -0.62 6.35
N THR A 223 -13.23 -1.84 6.71
CA THR A 223 -12.43 -2.79 7.51
C THR A 223 -11.79 -3.89 6.66
N PHE A 224 -10.46 -3.96 6.68
CA PHE A 224 -9.65 -5.00 6.07
C PHE A 224 -9.34 -6.11 7.08
N TYR A 225 -9.44 -7.37 6.65
CA TYR A 225 -9.22 -8.53 7.51
C TYR A 225 -8.13 -9.44 6.95
N VAL A 226 -7.13 -9.74 7.78
CA VAL A 226 -6.08 -10.73 7.51
C VAL A 226 -6.32 -11.95 8.40
N ILE A 227 -6.70 -13.06 7.78
CA ILE A 227 -6.89 -14.36 8.45
C ILE A 227 -5.68 -15.23 8.13
N GLY A 228 -4.97 -15.70 9.15
CA GLY A 228 -3.78 -16.54 8.99
C GLY A 228 -3.45 -17.35 10.23
N THR A 229 -2.25 -17.93 10.25
CA THR A 229 -1.69 -18.63 11.42
C THR A 229 -0.54 -17.82 12.01
N GLN A 230 -0.47 -17.71 13.34
CA GLN A 230 0.67 -17.13 14.04
C GLN A 230 0.90 -17.92 15.35
N LYS A 231 2.14 -18.40 15.57
CA LYS A 231 2.49 -19.29 16.69
C LYS A 231 1.51 -20.48 16.80
N GLU A 232 1.29 -21.16 15.67
CA GLU A 232 0.37 -22.30 15.50
C GLU A 232 -1.12 -22.03 15.77
N LYS A 233 -1.48 -20.84 16.24
CA LYS A 233 -2.87 -20.42 16.49
C LYS A 233 -3.42 -19.64 15.30
N LYS A 234 -4.70 -19.83 15.02
CA LYS A 234 -5.43 -19.08 13.99
C LYS A 234 -5.62 -17.63 14.45
N ALA A 235 -4.97 -16.70 13.76
CA ALA A 235 -5.08 -15.26 13.98
C ALA A 235 -6.08 -14.64 13.00
N MET A 236 -6.82 -13.64 13.47
CA MET A 236 -7.59 -12.72 12.64
C MET A 236 -7.25 -11.30 13.07
N LEU A 237 -6.57 -10.57 12.19
CA LEU A 237 -6.26 -9.15 12.39
C LEU A 237 -7.26 -8.32 11.60
N ALA A 238 -7.73 -7.21 12.17
CA ALA A 238 -8.70 -6.29 11.58
C ALA A 238 -8.15 -4.86 11.61
N PHE A 239 -8.23 -4.17 10.48
CA PHE A 239 -7.68 -2.83 10.30
C PHE A 239 -8.68 -1.92 9.58
N HIS A 240 -8.85 -0.70 10.07
CA HIS A 240 -9.79 0.30 9.59
C HIS A 240 -9.07 1.32 8.70
N THR A 241 -9.59 1.53 7.50
CA THR A 241 -9.13 2.55 6.54
C THR A 241 -10.01 3.80 6.59
N SER A 242 -9.56 4.90 5.98
CA SER A 242 -10.33 6.15 5.89
C SER A 242 -11.60 5.99 5.02
N THR A 243 -11.52 5.27 3.90
CA THR A 243 -12.60 5.12 2.93
C THR A 243 -12.75 3.66 2.45
N PRO A 244 -13.95 3.23 2.00
CA PRO A 244 -14.12 1.89 1.42
C PRO A 244 -13.29 1.68 0.14
N ALA A 245 -13.01 2.75 -0.60
CA ALA A 245 -12.13 2.74 -1.77
C ALA A 245 -10.68 2.39 -1.38
N ALA A 246 -10.14 3.02 -0.33
CA ALA A 246 -8.83 2.67 0.23
C ALA A 246 -8.80 1.21 0.72
N CYS A 247 -9.86 0.75 1.40
CA CYS A 247 -9.97 -0.64 1.84
C CYS A 247 -9.97 -1.66 0.69
N LYS A 248 -10.69 -1.35 -0.39
CA LYS A 248 -10.78 -2.15 -1.62
C LYS A 248 -9.44 -2.16 -2.38
N HIS A 249 -8.72 -1.04 -2.39
CA HIS A 249 -7.37 -0.93 -2.95
C HIS A 249 -6.36 -1.77 -2.15
N LEU A 250 -6.32 -1.60 -0.83
CA LEU A 250 -5.49 -2.37 0.11
C LEU A 250 -5.71 -3.88 -0.07
N TRP A 251 -6.97 -4.31 -0.18
CA TRP A 251 -7.31 -5.71 -0.43
C TRP A 251 -6.83 -6.22 -1.80
N LYS A 252 -6.96 -5.43 -2.89
CA LYS A 252 -6.37 -5.80 -4.19
C LYS A 252 -4.86 -6.01 -4.06
N CYS A 253 -4.15 -5.04 -3.50
CA CYS A 253 -2.69 -5.09 -3.36
C CYS A 253 -2.25 -6.32 -2.54
N GLY A 254 -2.95 -6.63 -1.45
CA GLY A 254 -2.69 -7.83 -0.66
C GLY A 254 -2.95 -9.13 -1.43
N VAL A 255 -4.03 -9.21 -2.22
CA VAL A 255 -4.33 -10.37 -3.06
C VAL A 255 -3.33 -10.53 -4.21
N GLU A 256 -2.87 -9.42 -4.82
CA GLU A 256 -1.84 -9.45 -5.86
C GLU A 256 -0.47 -9.90 -5.31
N ASN A 257 -0.06 -9.41 -4.15
CA ASN A 257 1.19 -9.83 -3.51
C ASN A 257 1.11 -11.28 -3.01
N GLN A 258 -0.02 -11.70 -2.43
CA GLN A 258 -0.26 -13.12 -2.08
C GLN A 258 -0.19 -14.00 -3.32
N ALA A 259 -0.81 -13.59 -4.43
CA ALA A 259 -0.75 -14.29 -5.71
C ALA A 259 0.69 -14.44 -6.21
N PHE A 260 1.44 -13.35 -6.27
CA PHE A 260 2.82 -13.32 -6.80
C PHE A 260 3.81 -14.13 -5.96
N TYR A 261 3.80 -14.00 -4.63
CA TYR A 261 4.81 -14.63 -3.78
C TYR A 261 4.44 -16.02 -3.22
N LYS A 262 3.15 -16.33 -3.02
CA LYS A 262 2.73 -17.60 -2.37
C LYS A 262 2.74 -18.79 -3.33
N TYR A 263 2.29 -18.59 -4.56
CA TYR A 263 1.95 -19.69 -5.46
C TYR A 263 3.16 -20.22 -6.23
N ALA A 264 3.09 -21.50 -6.64
CA ALA A 264 4.15 -22.13 -7.41
C ALA A 264 4.01 -21.91 -8.92
N LYS A 265 2.76 -21.77 -9.40
CA LYS A 265 2.42 -21.43 -10.80
C LYS A 265 1.21 -20.50 -10.85
N SER A 266 1.16 -19.59 -11.82
CA SER A 266 0.04 -18.66 -12.04
C SER A 266 -1.28 -19.38 -12.31
N SER A 267 -1.23 -20.55 -12.96
CA SER A 267 -2.39 -21.42 -13.20
C SER A 267 -3.09 -21.96 -11.94
N GLN A 268 -2.42 -21.91 -10.77
CA GLN A 268 -3.01 -22.31 -9.49
C GLN A 268 -3.94 -21.24 -8.89
N ILE A 269 -3.92 -20.02 -9.41
CA ILE A 269 -4.58 -18.87 -8.80
C ILE A 269 -6.05 -18.79 -9.23
N LYS A 270 -6.94 -18.98 -8.25
CA LYS A 270 -8.39 -18.83 -8.39
C LYS A 270 -8.80 -17.37 -8.15
N THR A 271 -9.91 -16.93 -8.76
CA THR A 271 -10.52 -15.63 -8.48
C THR A 271 -10.87 -15.49 -7.00
N VAL A 272 -10.41 -14.42 -6.36
CA VAL A 272 -10.69 -14.14 -4.93
C VAL A 272 -11.93 -13.26 -4.82
N SER A 273 -12.84 -13.64 -3.91
CA SER A 273 -14.01 -12.84 -3.53
C SER A 273 -13.82 -12.29 -2.11
N SER A 274 -14.08 -10.99 -1.93
CA SER A 274 -14.12 -10.33 -0.61
C SER A 274 -15.15 -11.00 0.30
N SER A 275 -16.35 -11.24 -0.25
CA SER A 275 -17.53 -11.77 0.44
C SER A 275 -17.71 -13.28 0.22
N LYS A 276 -18.47 -13.92 1.13
CA LYS A 276 -19.03 -15.28 0.93
C LYS A 276 -20.39 -15.27 0.19
N ILE A 277 -21.15 -14.17 0.28
CA ILE A 277 -22.50 -14.07 -0.27
C ILE A 277 -22.41 -14.00 -1.81
N PHE A 278 -23.27 -14.75 -2.50
CA PHE A 278 -23.37 -14.67 -3.96
C PHE A 278 -23.86 -13.28 -4.39
N PHE A 279 -23.33 -12.79 -5.51
CA PHE A 279 -23.56 -11.46 -6.11
C PHE A 279 -23.07 -10.25 -5.27
N LYS A 280 -23.23 -10.23 -3.93
CA LYS A 280 -22.78 -9.10 -3.09
C LYS A 280 -21.31 -9.18 -2.66
N GLY A 281 -20.38 -8.81 -3.56
CA GLY A 281 -18.96 -8.66 -3.21
C GLY A 281 -18.02 -8.29 -4.36
N SER A 282 -16.88 -7.67 -4.03
CA SER A 282 -15.82 -7.44 -5.02
C SER A 282 -15.08 -8.74 -5.33
N ARG A 283 -14.96 -9.04 -6.62
CA ARG A 283 -14.17 -10.17 -7.15
C ARG A 283 -12.92 -9.63 -7.82
N PHE A 284 -11.79 -10.29 -7.62
CA PHE A 284 -10.52 -9.96 -8.27
C PHE A 284 -9.80 -11.23 -8.73
N ARG A 285 -9.19 -11.18 -9.91
CA ARG A 285 -8.36 -12.26 -10.46
C ARG A 285 -7.00 -11.68 -10.83
N TYR A 286 -5.96 -12.24 -10.22
CA TYR A 286 -4.58 -11.90 -10.56
C TYR A 286 -4.27 -12.24 -12.04
N SER A 287 -3.36 -11.47 -12.64
CA SER A 287 -2.99 -11.55 -14.06
C SER A 287 -1.51 -11.18 -14.19
N GLY A 288 -0.66 -12.16 -14.49
CA GLY A 288 0.81 -12.05 -14.52
C GLY A 288 1.48 -13.39 -14.21
N LYS A 289 2.81 -13.44 -14.24
CA LYS A 289 3.60 -14.60 -13.76
C LYS A 289 3.80 -14.52 -12.24
N VAL A 290 3.83 -15.66 -11.54
CA VAL A 290 4.23 -15.68 -10.11
C VAL A 290 5.75 -15.58 -9.97
N ALA A 291 6.25 -15.14 -8.81
CA ALA A 291 7.68 -14.91 -8.57
C ALA A 291 8.59 -16.07 -9.01
N LYS A 292 8.15 -17.32 -8.84
CA LYS A 292 8.90 -18.51 -9.29
C LYS A 292 8.98 -18.62 -10.81
N GLU A 293 7.89 -18.33 -11.51
CA GLU A 293 7.84 -18.29 -12.98
C GLU A 293 8.65 -17.11 -13.55
N VAL A 294 8.74 -15.99 -12.82
CA VAL A 294 9.60 -14.84 -13.19
C VAL A 294 11.08 -15.20 -13.04
N VAL A 295 11.50 -15.78 -11.92
CA VAL A 295 12.89 -16.23 -11.70
C VAL A 295 13.26 -17.36 -12.68
N GLU A 296 12.34 -18.29 -12.97
CA GLU A 296 12.57 -19.32 -13.98
C GLU A 296 12.76 -18.69 -15.38
N ALA A 297 11.89 -17.76 -15.78
CA ALA A 297 12.03 -17.03 -17.05
C ALA A 297 13.33 -16.22 -17.13
N SER A 298 13.71 -15.53 -16.04
CA SER A 298 14.93 -14.73 -15.96
C SER A 298 16.18 -15.58 -16.14
N SER A 299 16.28 -16.72 -15.45
CA SER A 299 17.44 -17.61 -15.58
C SER A 299 17.67 -18.10 -17.03
N ARG A 300 16.58 -18.28 -17.80
CA ARG A 300 16.56 -18.70 -19.21
C ARG A 300 16.92 -17.60 -20.22
N ILE A 301 17.05 -16.32 -19.83
CA ILE A 301 17.44 -15.24 -20.75
C ILE A 301 18.84 -15.51 -21.31
N GLN A 302 18.98 -15.46 -22.64
CA GLN A 302 20.24 -15.63 -23.36
C GLN A 302 20.40 -14.47 -24.37
N ARG A 303 20.87 -13.33 -23.87
CA ARG A 303 21.32 -12.18 -24.66
C ARG A 303 22.46 -11.47 -23.94
N GLU A 304 23.14 -10.58 -24.65
CA GLU A 304 23.98 -9.55 -24.03
C GLU A 304 23.06 -8.51 -23.33
N PRO A 305 23.44 -7.99 -22.14
CA PRO A 305 22.66 -6.95 -21.47
C PRO A 305 22.53 -5.69 -22.34
N PRO A 306 21.38 -4.99 -22.31
CA PRO A 306 21.24 -3.69 -22.97
C PRO A 306 22.06 -2.63 -22.24
N GLU A 307 22.55 -1.63 -22.98
CA GLU A 307 23.33 -0.53 -22.41
C GLU A 307 22.48 0.34 -21.49
N VAL A 308 22.80 0.32 -20.20
CA VAL A 308 22.07 1.08 -19.16
C VAL A 308 22.56 2.52 -19.17
N HIS A 309 21.79 3.37 -19.84
CA HIS A 309 21.96 4.82 -19.82
C HIS A 309 21.61 5.33 -18.42
N ARG A 310 22.60 5.92 -17.74
CA ARG A 310 22.50 6.41 -16.37
C ARG A 310 22.19 7.90 -16.36
N THR A 311 21.24 8.29 -15.51
CA THR A 311 20.90 9.69 -15.27
C THR A 311 21.43 10.08 -13.89
N ASN A 312 22.47 10.91 -13.88
CA ASN A 312 23.10 11.38 -12.66
C ASN A 312 22.15 12.28 -11.86
N ILE A 313 22.32 12.35 -10.54
CA ILE A 313 21.71 13.41 -9.72
C ILE A 313 22.09 14.78 -10.29
N SER A 314 21.08 15.60 -10.58
CA SER A 314 21.25 17.03 -10.84
C SER A 314 21.95 17.67 -9.63
N GLN A 315 23.24 18.02 -9.77
CA GLN A 315 23.98 18.73 -8.72
C GLN A 315 23.17 19.95 -8.28
N SER A 316 23.02 20.18 -6.96
CA SER A 316 22.08 21.17 -6.43
C SER A 316 22.60 22.62 -6.56
N ARG A 317 22.84 23.04 -7.81
CA ARG A 317 23.29 24.37 -8.21
C ARG A 317 22.21 25.00 -9.09
N SER A 318 21.31 25.72 -8.44
CA SER A 318 20.24 26.57 -9.02
C SER A 318 19.01 25.90 -9.68
N SER A 319 18.39 24.91 -9.03
CA SER A 319 17.00 24.50 -9.32
C SER A 319 15.98 25.11 -8.34
N HIS A 320 15.70 26.41 -8.47
CA HIS A 320 14.67 27.13 -7.68
C HIS A 320 13.23 26.79 -8.11
N SER A 321 12.87 25.50 -8.07
CA SER A 321 11.49 25.01 -8.31
C SER A 321 10.88 24.32 -7.07
N LEU A 322 11.71 23.75 -6.19
CA LEU A 322 11.26 23.12 -4.93
C LEU A 322 11.37 24.09 -3.74
N ASN A 323 10.61 25.20 -3.73
CA ASN A 323 10.58 26.10 -2.57
C ASN A 323 9.16 26.56 -2.15
N LYS A 324 8.78 26.13 -0.93
CA LYS A 324 7.98 26.85 0.08
C LYS A 324 6.46 27.05 -0.12
N GLN A 325 5.89 27.05 -1.33
CA GLN A 325 4.47 27.44 -1.49
C GLN A 325 3.40 26.34 -1.26
N LEU A 326 3.78 25.13 -0.81
CA LEU A 326 2.83 24.04 -0.47
C LEU A 326 2.93 23.53 0.98
N ILE A 327 3.55 24.31 1.88
CA ILE A 327 3.31 24.14 3.32
C ILE A 327 1.98 24.84 3.65
N ILE A 328 0.87 24.13 3.48
CA ILE A 328 -0.47 24.61 3.86
C ILE A 328 -1.06 23.66 4.90
N ASN A 329 -1.25 24.21 6.10
CA ASN A 329 -2.13 23.75 7.18
C ASN A 329 -1.85 22.37 7.79
N MET A 330 -0.70 22.26 8.47
CA MET A 330 -0.70 21.71 9.83
C MET A 330 -0.09 22.75 10.78
N GLU A 331 -0.95 23.67 11.22
CA GLU A 331 -0.63 24.59 12.31
C GLU A 331 -0.42 23.80 13.61
N PRO A 332 0.67 24.00 14.38
CA PRO A 332 0.88 23.30 15.62
C PRO A 332 -0.15 23.75 16.66
N LEU A 333 -1.14 22.89 16.96
CA LEU A 333 -2.00 23.07 18.12
C LEU A 333 -1.12 23.14 19.36
N GLN A 334 -1.04 24.34 19.96
CA GLN A 334 -0.32 24.55 21.20
C GLN A 334 -0.91 23.65 22.29
N PRO A 335 -0.08 23.07 23.19
CA PRO A 335 -0.61 22.32 24.32
C PRO A 335 -1.51 23.22 25.17
N LEU A 336 -2.82 22.94 25.14
CA LEU A 336 -3.77 23.57 26.05
C LEU A 336 -3.35 23.21 27.49
N LEU A 337 -2.93 24.23 28.25
CA LEU A 337 -2.76 24.10 29.69
C LEU A 337 -4.10 23.67 30.30
N PRO A 338 -4.12 22.77 31.29
CA PRO A 338 -5.35 22.34 31.92
C PRO A 338 -5.99 23.53 32.66
N SER A 339 -7.12 24.00 32.13
CA SER A 339 -8.00 24.95 32.82
C SER A 339 -8.52 24.32 34.11
N PRO A 340 -8.28 24.91 35.30
CA PRO A 340 -8.81 24.37 36.55
C PRO A 340 -10.34 24.46 36.59
N SER A 341 -10.97 23.50 37.26
CA SER A 341 -12.41 23.49 37.50
C SER A 341 -12.84 24.61 38.45
N GLU A 342 -14.02 25.16 38.20
CA GLU A 342 -14.63 26.26 38.95
C GLU A 342 -14.91 25.91 40.43
N GLN A 343 -14.52 26.80 41.35
CA GLN A 343 -15.19 26.97 42.65
C GLN A 343 -15.22 28.45 43.04
N GLU A 344 -16.45 28.98 43.08
CA GLU A 344 -17.03 30.13 43.80
C GLU A 344 -16.21 31.41 44.11
N GLU A 345 -16.90 32.56 44.00
CA GLU A 345 -16.39 33.90 44.28
C GLU A 345 -16.26 34.15 45.80
N ASP A 346 -15.21 34.86 46.23
CA ASP A 346 -15.38 35.95 47.20
C ASP A 346 -14.22 36.97 47.18
N LEU A 347 -14.54 38.21 47.55
CA LEU A 347 -13.61 39.36 47.73
C LEU A 347 -13.55 39.71 49.25
N PRO A 348 -12.69 40.62 49.79
CA PRO A 348 -11.83 41.61 49.12
C PRO A 348 -10.42 41.87 49.75
N LEU A 349 -9.71 42.87 49.19
CA LEU A 349 -8.80 43.85 49.84
C LEU A 349 -7.38 43.48 50.39
N ARG A 350 -6.38 44.11 49.72
CA ARG A 350 -5.32 45.01 50.27
C ARG A 350 -4.03 44.47 50.93
N GLU A 351 -2.94 45.07 50.45
CA GLU A 351 -1.53 45.10 50.88
C GLU A 351 -1.22 45.06 52.40
N GLY A 352 -0.13 44.34 52.76
CA GLY A 352 0.54 44.38 54.08
C GLY A 352 1.93 43.71 54.07
N ILE A 353 2.91 44.29 54.77
CA ILE A 353 4.37 43.98 54.83
C ILE A 353 4.77 43.96 56.33
N PRO A 354 5.82 43.28 56.90
CA PRO A 354 6.82 42.30 56.41
C PRO A 354 7.02 41.02 57.30
N LEU A 355 8.07 40.23 56.97
CA LEU A 355 9.06 39.48 57.82
C LEU A 355 9.29 40.00 59.27
N PRO A 356 9.94 39.27 60.25
CA PRO A 356 11.10 38.35 60.04
C PRO A 356 11.38 37.15 61.02
N LYS A 357 12.37 36.29 60.66
CA LYS A 357 13.47 35.66 61.49
C LYS A 357 13.13 34.74 62.70
N GLU A 358 14.02 33.91 63.31
CA GLU A 358 15.49 33.65 63.20
C GLU A 358 15.88 32.21 63.71
N ASP A 359 17.09 31.72 63.41
CA ASP A 359 17.96 30.76 64.18
C ASP A 359 17.53 29.27 64.46
N ASP A 360 18.40 28.26 64.76
CA ASP A 360 19.86 28.25 65.04
C ASP A 360 20.64 26.91 64.77
N ILE A 361 21.98 27.02 64.68
CA ILE A 361 23.18 26.10 64.75
C ILE A 361 22.97 24.57 65.06
N SER A 362 23.69 23.59 64.45
CA SER A 362 25.00 23.03 64.94
C SER A 362 25.59 21.85 64.13
N ALA A 363 26.93 21.64 64.20
CA ALA A 363 27.66 20.44 63.71
C ALA A 363 28.91 20.10 64.57
N PRO A 364 29.27 18.79 64.69
CA PRO A 364 30.67 18.32 64.79
C PRO A 364 30.91 16.90 64.18
N LEU A 365 32.05 16.22 64.41
CA LEU A 365 33.32 16.36 63.66
C LEU A 365 34.30 15.16 63.92
N ILE A 366 35.25 14.94 62.98
CA ILE A 366 36.57 14.25 63.12
C ILE A 366 36.65 12.70 63.29
N SER A 367 37.26 12.05 62.27
CA SER A 367 38.17 10.87 62.31
C SER A 367 38.66 10.54 60.87
N SER A 368 39.70 9.76 60.54
CA SER A 368 41.03 9.47 61.16
C SER A 368 41.99 8.86 60.10
N SER A 369 43.30 8.79 60.34
CA SER A 369 44.35 8.24 59.42
C SER A 369 45.04 6.97 60.01
N PRO A 370 45.91 6.17 59.32
CA PRO A 370 47.19 6.62 58.74
C PRO A 370 47.76 5.93 57.46
N VAL A 371 48.83 6.56 56.96
CA VAL A 371 49.71 6.36 55.77
C VAL A 371 50.51 5.05 55.68
N LYS A 372 50.86 4.63 54.45
CA LYS A 372 52.18 4.06 54.09
C LYS A 372 52.56 4.29 52.62
N GLU A 373 53.83 4.61 52.34
CA GLU A 373 54.36 4.97 51.00
C GLU A 373 55.10 3.83 50.29
N ALA A 374 55.20 3.86 48.95
CA ALA A 374 56.49 3.93 48.21
C ALA A 374 56.36 3.86 46.66
N ARG A 375 56.97 4.84 45.96
CA ARG A 375 57.52 4.81 44.58
C ARG A 375 56.60 4.78 43.35
N GLU A 376 56.40 5.99 42.79
CA GLU A 376 56.74 6.41 41.42
C GLU A 376 56.75 5.38 40.26
N TYR A 377 55.92 5.62 39.25
CA TYR A 377 56.32 5.98 37.87
C TYR A 377 55.13 6.72 37.20
N GLU A 378 55.37 7.74 36.37
CA GLU A 378 54.33 8.47 35.62
C GLU A 378 54.32 8.09 34.13
N ASP A 379 53.12 7.93 33.55
CA ASP A 379 52.72 8.48 32.23
C ASP A 379 51.16 8.42 32.09
N PRO A 380 50.53 8.95 31.02
CA PRO A 380 49.19 9.59 31.08
C PRO A 380 47.98 8.62 30.91
N PRO A 381 46.73 9.10 31.15
CA PRO A 381 45.57 8.22 31.25
C PRO A 381 45.06 7.68 29.92
N SER A 382 44.58 6.44 29.95
CA SER A 382 43.64 5.92 28.96
C SER A 382 42.27 6.58 29.15
N GLU A 383 41.76 7.26 28.12
CA GLU A 383 40.35 7.65 28.07
C GLU A 383 39.46 6.40 28.05
N GLU A 384 38.33 6.41 28.78
CA GLU A 384 37.45 5.25 28.87
C GLU A 384 36.71 5.01 27.55
N GLU A 385 36.58 3.75 27.13
CA GLU A 385 35.73 3.37 26.00
C GLU A 385 34.26 3.63 26.36
N ASP A 386 33.76 4.83 26.04
CA ASP A 386 32.37 5.22 26.29
C ASP A 386 31.42 4.36 25.44
N LYS A 387 30.92 3.29 26.07
CA LYS A 387 30.23 2.18 25.41
C LYS A 387 28.76 2.52 25.12
N ILE A 388 28.58 3.56 24.31
CA ILE A 388 27.28 4.02 23.81
C ILE A 388 26.55 2.83 23.17
N LYS A 389 25.36 2.52 23.69
CA LYS A 389 24.43 1.62 23.01
C LYS A 389 23.99 2.30 21.72
N GLU A 390 24.22 1.66 20.57
CA GLU A 390 23.60 2.08 19.31
C GLU A 390 22.09 1.87 19.38
N GLU A 391 21.35 2.90 19.81
CA GLU A 391 19.94 3.00 19.47
C GLU A 391 19.83 3.28 17.95
N PRO A 392 19.01 2.53 17.21
CA PRO A 392 18.88 2.73 15.77
C PRO A 392 18.29 4.11 15.49
N LEU A 393 18.87 4.85 14.54
CA LEU A 393 18.47 6.24 14.29
C LEU A 393 16.98 6.36 13.99
N THR A 394 16.27 6.96 14.95
CA THR A 394 14.87 7.31 14.80
C THR A 394 14.75 8.46 13.80
N ILE A 395 14.26 8.15 12.58
CA ILE A 395 13.71 9.18 11.69
C ILE A 395 12.56 9.83 12.48
N SER A 396 12.82 11.03 13.03
CA SER A 396 12.17 11.43 14.28
C SER A 396 10.65 11.58 14.18
N GLU A 397 9.99 11.24 15.29
CA GLU A 397 8.56 10.93 15.42
C GLU A 397 7.61 12.11 15.11
N LEU A 398 8.14 13.32 15.01
CA LEU A 398 7.38 14.56 14.74
C LEU A 398 7.21 14.89 13.25
N SER A 399 7.81 14.13 12.32
CA SER A 399 7.62 14.40 10.88
C SER A 399 7.64 13.19 9.94
N TYR A 400 7.86 11.96 10.42
CA TYR A 400 7.76 10.79 9.54
C TYR A 400 6.30 10.41 9.25
N ASN A 401 5.78 10.90 8.12
CA ASN A 401 4.51 10.47 7.56
C ASN A 401 4.77 9.59 6.32
N PRO A 402 4.56 8.26 6.38
CA PRO A 402 4.68 7.36 5.23
C PRO A 402 3.74 7.69 4.05
N SER A 403 2.74 8.54 4.30
CA SER A 403 1.89 9.12 3.25
C SER A 403 2.63 10.15 2.39
N ALA A 404 3.74 10.75 2.84
CA ALA A 404 4.44 11.85 2.15
C ALA A 404 4.88 11.54 0.70
N SER A 405 5.05 10.26 0.32
CA SER A 405 5.18 9.83 -1.09
C SER A 405 3.84 9.89 -1.87
N LEU A 406 3.09 10.97 -1.64
CA LEU A 406 1.91 11.41 -2.37
C LEU A 406 2.27 12.35 -3.53
N LEU A 407 3.42 13.04 -3.45
CA LEU A 407 3.91 13.88 -4.52
C LEU A 407 4.31 13.02 -5.74
N PRO A 408 3.99 13.46 -6.98
CA PRO A 408 4.65 12.92 -8.17
C PRO A 408 6.15 13.25 -8.12
N THR A 409 6.96 12.59 -8.94
CA THR A 409 8.28 13.13 -9.26
C THR A 409 8.06 14.48 -9.95
N PRO A 410 8.82 15.55 -9.64
CA PRO A 410 9.07 16.59 -10.62
C PRO A 410 9.61 15.92 -11.89
N VAL A 411 9.14 16.35 -13.04
CA VAL A 411 9.75 15.99 -14.33
C VAL A 411 10.35 17.28 -14.86
N ASP A 412 11.59 17.22 -15.32
CA ASP A 412 12.15 18.32 -16.10
C ASP A 412 11.46 18.27 -17.46
N ASP A 413 10.62 19.28 -17.74
CA ASP A 413 9.69 19.28 -18.88
C ASP A 413 10.43 19.17 -20.24
N ASP A 414 11.70 19.58 -20.28
CA ASP A 414 12.57 19.63 -21.47
C ASP A 414 12.78 18.28 -22.20
N GLU A 415 12.56 17.13 -21.54
CA GLU A 415 12.77 15.79 -22.16
C GLU A 415 11.48 15.13 -22.69
N ILE A 416 10.28 15.65 -22.35
CA ILE A 416 9.00 15.03 -22.73
C ILE A 416 8.53 15.39 -24.16
N ASP A 417 8.89 16.57 -24.66
CA ASP A 417 8.35 17.12 -25.92
C ASP A 417 8.66 16.25 -27.16
N MET A 418 9.70 15.41 -27.14
CA MET A 418 10.08 14.55 -28.27
C MET A 418 9.15 13.35 -28.52
N LEU A 419 8.14 13.08 -27.67
CA LEU A 419 7.31 11.86 -27.76
C LEU A 419 5.84 12.05 -28.20
N PHE A 420 5.28 13.26 -28.19
CA PHE A 420 3.83 13.46 -28.45
C PHE A 420 3.49 14.71 -29.29
N ASP A 421 4.20 14.90 -30.40
CA ASP A 421 3.95 15.97 -31.36
C ASP A 421 2.59 15.80 -32.08
N CYS A 422 1.58 16.59 -31.69
CA CYS A 422 0.29 16.71 -32.39
C CYS A 422 -0.42 18.04 -32.04
N PRO A 423 -0.70 18.94 -33.01
CA PRO A 423 -1.03 20.32 -32.70
C PRO A 423 -2.54 20.60 -32.51
N SER A 424 -2.91 21.20 -31.37
CA SER A 424 -3.90 22.30 -31.28
C SER A 424 -4.01 22.81 -29.84
N ARG A 425 -3.67 24.09 -29.60
CA ARG A 425 -3.80 24.75 -28.29
C ARG A 425 -4.37 26.16 -28.44
N HIS A 426 -5.69 26.22 -28.57
CA HIS A 426 -6.57 27.39 -28.50
C HIS A 426 -7.95 26.80 -28.15
N GLU A 427 -8.71 27.25 -27.16
CA GLU A 427 -8.58 28.44 -26.28
C GLU A 427 -8.82 28.03 -24.81
N LEU A 428 -8.36 28.85 -23.85
CA LEU A 428 -8.71 28.71 -22.43
C LEU A 428 -8.76 30.12 -21.79
N GLU A 429 -9.97 30.66 -21.62
CA GLU A 429 -10.21 31.78 -20.69
C GLU A 429 -11.73 32.02 -20.48
N ARG A 430 -12.35 31.31 -19.51
CA ARG A 430 -13.49 31.72 -18.65
C ARG A 430 -14.11 30.52 -17.89
N GLU A 431 -14.88 30.87 -16.85
CA GLU A 431 -15.78 29.99 -16.06
C GLU A 431 -15.17 29.16 -14.92
N ASP A 432 -14.26 29.76 -14.16
CA ASP A 432 -14.03 29.42 -12.74
C ASP A 432 -15.19 29.95 -11.86
N LEU A 433 -16.35 29.27 -11.79
CA LEU A 433 -17.36 29.57 -10.74
C LEU A 433 -18.29 28.42 -10.28
N ASP A 434 -18.39 27.28 -10.97
CA ASP A 434 -19.38 26.23 -10.63
C ASP A 434 -18.85 25.08 -9.74
N SER A 435 -17.57 25.10 -9.36
CA SER A 435 -16.84 23.96 -8.77
C SER A 435 -17.18 23.59 -7.31
N PHE A 436 -18.32 24.06 -6.77
CA PHE A 436 -18.77 23.72 -5.42
C PHE A 436 -20.11 22.95 -5.37
N GLU A 437 -20.94 23.00 -6.42
CA GLU A 437 -22.21 22.22 -6.46
C GLU A 437 -22.01 20.77 -6.97
N GLU A 438 -20.97 20.50 -7.79
CA GLU A 438 -20.67 19.13 -8.27
C GLU A 438 -20.26 18.14 -7.16
N LEU A 439 -19.83 18.61 -5.98
CA LEU A 439 -19.38 17.73 -4.90
C LEU A 439 -20.54 17.06 -4.12
N GLU A 440 -21.71 17.70 -4.02
CA GLU A 440 -22.93 17.01 -3.55
C GLU A 440 -23.56 16.18 -4.68
N ALA A 441 -23.23 16.45 -5.94
CA ALA A 441 -23.71 15.67 -7.07
C ALA A 441 -23.12 14.25 -7.13
N ASP A 442 -21.86 13.99 -6.72
CA ASP A 442 -21.25 12.65 -6.83
C ASP A 442 -21.75 11.63 -5.78
N GLU A 443 -21.99 12.04 -4.52
CA GLU A 443 -22.60 11.13 -3.53
C GLU A 443 -24.05 10.79 -3.92
N ASN A 444 -24.79 11.79 -4.44
CA ASN A 444 -26.08 11.56 -5.06
C ASN A 444 -25.98 10.71 -6.34
N ALA A 445 -24.94 10.88 -7.17
CA ALA A 445 -24.73 10.07 -8.39
C ALA A 445 -24.42 8.61 -8.07
N PHE A 446 -23.70 8.31 -6.99
CA PHE A 446 -23.47 6.94 -6.54
C PHE A 446 -24.77 6.27 -6.07
N LEU A 447 -25.59 6.96 -5.27
CA LEU A 447 -26.90 6.48 -4.84
C LEU A 447 -27.88 6.36 -6.02
N MET A 448 -27.90 7.34 -6.92
CA MET A 448 -28.68 7.33 -8.15
C MET A 448 -28.21 6.25 -9.12
N ALA A 449 -26.94 5.82 -9.11
CA ALA A 449 -26.47 4.70 -9.91
C ALA A 449 -26.89 3.34 -9.33
N GLU A 450 -26.91 3.17 -8.00
CA GLU A 450 -27.49 1.96 -7.37
C GLU A 450 -29.02 1.93 -7.53
N GLU A 451 -29.69 3.09 -7.47
CA GLU A 451 -31.11 3.21 -7.79
C GLU A 451 -31.39 3.11 -9.31
N GLU A 452 -30.46 3.49 -10.19
CA GLU A 452 -30.61 3.35 -11.64
C GLU A 452 -30.36 1.92 -12.10
N GLU A 453 -29.38 1.17 -11.58
CA GLU A 453 -29.34 -0.29 -11.84
C GLU A 453 -30.60 -0.99 -11.29
N LEU A 454 -31.16 -0.52 -10.16
CA LEU A 454 -32.44 -1.03 -9.65
C LEU A 454 -33.64 -0.62 -10.55
N LYS A 455 -33.63 0.59 -11.12
CA LYS A 455 -34.62 1.08 -12.09
C LYS A 455 -34.45 0.42 -13.46
N GLU A 456 -33.25 0.08 -13.89
CA GLU A 456 -32.99 -0.68 -15.11
C GLU A 456 -33.41 -2.14 -14.94
N ALA A 457 -33.16 -2.75 -13.78
CA ALA A 457 -33.73 -4.05 -13.44
C ALA A 457 -35.27 -3.99 -13.45
N HIS A 458 -35.91 -2.94 -12.89
CA HIS A 458 -37.35 -2.75 -12.97
C HIS A 458 -37.86 -2.43 -14.38
N ARG A 459 -37.13 -1.65 -15.19
CA ARG A 459 -37.44 -1.37 -16.61
C ARG A 459 -37.35 -2.66 -17.42
N ALA A 460 -36.35 -3.51 -17.19
CA ALA A 460 -36.19 -4.80 -17.85
C ALA A 460 -37.27 -5.81 -17.43
N LEU A 461 -37.62 -5.84 -16.13
CA LEU A 461 -38.73 -6.64 -15.62
C LEU A 461 -40.07 -6.16 -16.19
N SER A 462 -40.34 -4.85 -16.20
CA SER A 462 -41.52 -4.25 -16.84
C SER A 462 -41.56 -4.58 -18.33
N TRP A 463 -40.46 -4.40 -19.05
CA TRP A 463 -40.40 -4.70 -20.48
C TRP A 463 -40.64 -6.19 -20.77
N SER A 464 -40.13 -7.10 -19.91
CA SER A 464 -40.45 -8.52 -19.99
C SER A 464 -41.92 -8.83 -19.69
N TYR A 465 -42.54 -8.08 -18.78
CA TYR A 465 -43.97 -8.14 -18.46
C TYR A 465 -44.83 -7.59 -19.60
N ASP A 466 -44.43 -6.49 -20.25
CA ASP A 466 -45.13 -5.86 -21.38
C ASP A 466 -45.06 -6.71 -22.66
N ILE A 467 -43.98 -7.45 -22.85
CA ILE A 467 -43.85 -8.51 -23.86
C ILE A 467 -44.82 -9.68 -23.57
N LEU A 468 -45.03 -10.02 -22.28
CA LEU A 468 -45.90 -11.10 -21.83
C LEU A 468 -47.38 -10.74 -21.97
N THR A 469 -47.80 -9.61 -21.37
CA THR A 469 -49.17 -9.07 -21.39
C THR A 469 -49.57 -8.63 -22.80
N GLY A 470 -48.62 -8.10 -23.58
CA GLY A 470 -48.73 -7.99 -25.02
C GLY A 470 -48.91 -6.60 -25.60
N HIS A 471 -48.53 -5.55 -24.89
CA HIS A 471 -48.61 -4.17 -25.39
C HIS A 471 -47.62 -3.87 -26.53
N ILE A 472 -46.63 -4.74 -26.77
CA ILE A 472 -45.59 -4.56 -27.80
C ILE A 472 -45.84 -5.49 -29.01
N ARG A 473 -45.76 -4.94 -30.23
CA ARG A 473 -45.84 -5.67 -31.52
C ARG A 473 -44.57 -6.48 -31.82
N VAL A 474 -44.24 -7.47 -30.99
CA VAL A 474 -43.21 -8.48 -31.28
C VAL A 474 -43.73 -9.60 -32.19
N ASN A 475 -42.84 -10.18 -33.01
CA ASN A 475 -43.11 -11.32 -33.88
C ASN A 475 -43.78 -12.47 -33.09
N PRO A 476 -44.89 -13.08 -33.59
CA PRO A 476 -45.58 -14.17 -32.90
C PRO A 476 -44.68 -15.32 -32.43
N LEU A 477 -43.63 -15.65 -33.19
CA LEU A 477 -42.68 -16.72 -32.86
C LEU A 477 -41.83 -16.34 -31.63
N VAL A 478 -41.38 -15.09 -31.52
CA VAL A 478 -40.67 -14.55 -30.35
C VAL A 478 -41.61 -14.47 -29.13
N LYS A 479 -42.86 -14.05 -29.32
CA LYS A 479 -43.87 -14.02 -28.24
C LYS A 479 -44.32 -15.42 -27.78
N SER A 480 -44.13 -16.44 -28.61
CA SER A 480 -44.29 -17.85 -28.22
C SER A 480 -43.08 -18.31 -27.39
N PHE A 481 -41.86 -18.11 -27.90
CA PHE A 481 -40.62 -18.51 -27.23
C PHE A 481 -40.42 -17.82 -25.87
N SER A 482 -40.70 -16.52 -25.78
CA SER A 482 -40.66 -15.75 -24.52
C SER A 482 -41.64 -16.31 -23.49
N ARG A 483 -42.90 -16.62 -23.87
CA ARG A 483 -43.87 -17.21 -22.96
C ARG A 483 -43.49 -18.63 -22.55
N LEU A 484 -42.95 -19.45 -23.46
CA LEU A 484 -42.43 -20.78 -23.13
C LEU A 484 -41.26 -20.71 -22.15
N LEU A 485 -40.35 -19.75 -22.33
CA LEU A 485 -39.19 -19.54 -21.46
C LEU A 485 -39.59 -19.01 -20.07
N VAL A 486 -40.55 -18.08 -19.99
CA VAL A 486 -41.09 -17.59 -18.71
C VAL A 486 -41.89 -18.67 -17.98
N VAL A 487 -42.68 -19.49 -18.68
CA VAL A 487 -43.35 -20.67 -18.10
C VAL A 487 -42.32 -21.70 -17.64
N GLY A 488 -41.27 -21.97 -18.42
CA GLY A 488 -40.19 -22.88 -18.04
C GLY A 488 -39.41 -22.43 -16.80
N LEU A 489 -39.06 -21.14 -16.72
CA LEU A 489 -38.41 -20.56 -15.54
C LEU A 489 -39.35 -20.53 -14.33
N GLY A 490 -40.63 -20.19 -14.52
CA GLY A 490 -41.64 -20.24 -13.45
C GLY A 490 -41.84 -21.65 -12.90
N LEU A 491 -41.98 -22.65 -13.77
CA LEU A 491 -42.05 -24.06 -13.39
C LEU A 491 -40.77 -24.50 -12.66
N LEU A 492 -39.58 -24.11 -13.13
CA LEU A 492 -38.32 -24.39 -12.45
C LEU A 492 -38.28 -23.78 -11.04
N LEU A 493 -38.75 -22.53 -10.88
CA LEU A 493 -38.80 -21.83 -9.59
C LEU A 493 -39.80 -22.44 -8.59
N PHE A 494 -40.78 -23.23 -9.03
CA PHE A 494 -41.65 -24.01 -8.12
C PHE A 494 -41.17 -25.46 -7.93
N VAL A 495 -40.81 -26.15 -9.02
CA VAL A 495 -40.43 -27.57 -9.01
C VAL A 495 -39.08 -27.77 -8.31
N PHE A 496 -38.10 -26.88 -8.46
CA PHE A 496 -36.79 -27.06 -7.84
C PHE A 496 -36.85 -26.91 -6.30
N PRO A 497 -37.50 -25.89 -5.70
CA PRO A 497 -37.72 -25.86 -4.25
C PRO A 497 -38.59 -27.02 -3.74
N LEU A 498 -39.63 -27.43 -4.50
CA LEU A 498 -40.45 -28.58 -4.13
C LEU A 498 -39.64 -29.89 -4.11
N LEU A 499 -38.76 -30.09 -5.09
CA LEU A 499 -37.85 -31.23 -5.17
C LEU A 499 -36.83 -31.22 -4.01
N LEU A 500 -36.29 -30.05 -3.65
CA LEU A 500 -35.41 -29.91 -2.49
C LEU A 500 -36.13 -30.20 -1.18
N LEU A 501 -37.38 -29.75 -1.03
CA LEU A 501 -38.21 -30.02 0.14
C LEU A 501 -38.59 -31.52 0.23
N LEU A 502 -38.86 -32.17 -0.91
CA LEU A 502 -39.03 -33.64 -0.98
C LEU A 502 -37.73 -34.38 -0.63
N LEU A 503 -36.58 -33.93 -1.13
CA LEU A 503 -35.27 -34.51 -0.81
C LEU A 503 -34.87 -34.30 0.66
N GLU A 504 -35.32 -33.24 1.32
CA GLU A 504 -35.15 -33.05 2.77
C GLU A 504 -36.21 -33.81 3.61
N SER A 505 -37.42 -34.03 3.09
CA SER A 505 -38.49 -34.72 3.82
C SER A 505 -38.14 -36.18 4.14
N GLY A 506 -38.56 -36.68 5.31
CA GLY A 506 -38.37 -38.08 5.72
C GLY A 506 -39.16 -39.13 4.93
N ILE A 507 -39.53 -38.84 3.68
CA ILE A 507 -40.22 -39.75 2.78
C ILE A 507 -39.21 -40.78 2.24
N ASP A 508 -39.52 -42.06 2.45
CA ASP A 508 -38.71 -43.20 2.06
C ASP A 508 -39.12 -43.73 0.67
N LEU A 509 -38.76 -42.95 -0.36
CA LEU A 509 -38.87 -43.35 -1.76
C LEU A 509 -37.47 -43.68 -2.28
N SER A 510 -37.27 -44.87 -2.82
CA SER A 510 -35.96 -45.40 -3.26
C SER A 510 -35.16 -44.40 -4.10
N PHE A 511 -35.80 -43.80 -5.11
CA PHE A 511 -35.20 -42.78 -5.98
C PHE A 511 -34.70 -41.52 -5.23
N LEU A 512 -35.40 -41.07 -4.18
CA LEU A 512 -34.93 -39.94 -3.36
C LEU A 512 -33.76 -40.37 -2.46
N CYS A 513 -33.78 -41.60 -1.96
CA CYS A 513 -32.69 -42.17 -1.17
C CYS A 513 -31.42 -42.41 -2.01
N GLU A 514 -31.55 -42.80 -3.28
CA GLU A 514 -30.44 -42.86 -4.24
C GLU A 514 -29.85 -41.46 -4.50
N ILE A 515 -30.68 -40.45 -4.78
CA ILE A 515 -30.19 -39.06 -4.99
C ILE A 515 -29.46 -38.53 -3.75
N ARG A 516 -30.00 -38.76 -2.54
CA ARG A 516 -29.37 -38.35 -1.27
C ARG A 516 -27.96 -38.88 -1.08
N GLN A 517 -27.65 -40.05 -1.65
CA GLN A 517 -26.36 -40.73 -1.54
C GLN A 517 -25.37 -40.34 -2.66
N THR A 518 -25.75 -39.48 -3.61
CA THR A 518 -24.82 -38.96 -4.62
C THR A 518 -23.87 -37.91 -4.01
N PRO A 519 -22.55 -37.99 -4.25
CA PRO A 519 -21.59 -37.02 -3.70
C PRO A 519 -21.84 -35.61 -4.25
N GLU A 520 -22.41 -35.47 -5.45
CA GLU A 520 -22.85 -34.21 -6.01
C GLU A 520 -24.00 -33.58 -5.20
N PHE A 521 -24.96 -34.39 -4.73
CA PHE A 521 -26.02 -33.90 -3.86
C PHE A 521 -25.51 -33.57 -2.46
N GLU A 522 -24.67 -34.41 -1.85
CA GLU A 522 -24.08 -34.10 -0.54
C GLU A 522 -23.28 -32.79 -0.58
N GLN A 523 -22.40 -32.62 -1.59
CA GLN A 523 -21.65 -31.37 -1.76
C GLN A 523 -22.61 -30.19 -1.98
N PHE A 524 -23.62 -30.33 -2.85
CA PHE A 524 -24.61 -29.26 -3.06
C PHE A 524 -25.35 -28.89 -1.78
N HIS A 525 -25.77 -29.89 -1.01
CA HIS A 525 -26.57 -29.75 0.20
C HIS A 525 -25.78 -29.00 1.30
N TYR A 526 -24.55 -29.44 1.59
CA TYR A 526 -23.73 -28.84 2.64
C TYR A 526 -23.04 -27.53 2.24
N GLU A 527 -22.55 -27.37 1.00
CA GLU A 527 -21.86 -26.13 0.59
C GLU A 527 -22.82 -24.98 0.24
N TYR A 528 -24.05 -25.26 -0.23
CA TYR A 528 -24.96 -24.25 -0.77
C TYR A 528 -26.36 -24.26 -0.17
N TYR A 529 -27.02 -25.43 -0.04
CA TYR A 529 -28.42 -25.47 0.41
C TYR A 529 -28.59 -25.10 1.89
N CYS A 530 -27.85 -25.74 2.80
CA CYS A 530 -27.98 -25.47 4.24
C CYS A 530 -27.65 -23.99 4.60
N PRO A 531 -26.55 -23.39 4.10
CA PRO A 531 -26.30 -21.95 4.32
C PRO A 531 -27.36 -21.03 3.71
N LEU A 532 -27.99 -21.41 2.59
CA LEU A 532 -29.11 -20.66 2.01
C LEU A 532 -30.36 -20.77 2.88
N LYS A 533 -30.67 -21.97 3.38
CA LYS A 533 -31.81 -22.22 4.29
C LYS A 533 -31.69 -21.44 5.59
N GLU A 534 -30.51 -21.44 6.22
CA GLU A 534 -30.21 -20.61 7.40
C GLU A 534 -30.39 -19.11 7.12
N TRP A 535 -29.88 -18.63 5.97
CA TRP A 535 -29.99 -17.22 5.58
C TRP A 535 -31.44 -16.80 5.30
N VAL A 536 -32.23 -17.66 4.62
CA VAL A 536 -33.66 -17.42 4.37
C VAL A 536 -34.43 -17.43 5.69
N ALA A 537 -34.20 -18.39 6.59
CA ALA A 537 -34.85 -18.42 7.90
C ALA A 537 -34.52 -17.16 8.73
N GLY A 538 -33.25 -16.75 8.77
CA GLY A 538 -32.85 -15.49 9.41
C GLY A 538 -33.50 -14.25 8.80
N LYS A 539 -33.68 -14.22 7.47
CA LYS A 539 -34.38 -13.14 6.77
C LYS A 539 -35.90 -13.13 7.02
N VAL A 540 -36.55 -14.28 7.04
CA VAL A 540 -37.98 -14.41 7.35
C VAL A 540 -38.23 -14.01 8.80
N ASN A 541 -37.42 -14.46 9.75
CA ASN A 541 -37.53 -14.07 11.16
C ASN A 541 -37.31 -12.56 11.36
N LEU A 542 -36.36 -11.95 10.64
CA LEU A 542 -36.16 -10.50 10.64
C LEU A 542 -37.39 -9.75 10.09
N ILE A 543 -38.03 -10.26 9.04
CA ILE A 543 -39.24 -9.66 8.45
C ILE A 543 -40.45 -9.82 9.39
N LEU A 544 -40.63 -10.98 10.01
CA LEU A 544 -41.69 -11.23 11.01
C LEU A 544 -41.53 -10.32 12.23
N TYR A 545 -40.30 -10.16 12.73
CA TYR A 545 -39.97 -9.23 13.81
C TYR A 545 -40.29 -7.78 13.44
N MET A 546 -39.95 -7.35 12.21
CA MET A 546 -40.31 -6.01 11.69
C MET A 546 -41.82 -5.82 11.45
N LEU A 547 -42.59 -6.91 11.33
CA LEU A 547 -44.05 -6.91 11.19
C LEU A 547 -44.80 -7.11 12.52
N GLY A 548 -44.09 -7.28 13.64
CA GLY A 548 -44.68 -7.46 14.97
C GLY A 548 -45.33 -8.83 15.22
N CYS A 549 -45.13 -9.80 14.33
CA CYS A 549 -45.64 -11.17 14.50
C CYS A 549 -44.56 -12.06 15.13
N SER A 550 -44.77 -12.44 16.40
CA SER A 550 -44.01 -13.46 17.12
C SER A 550 -44.82 -14.73 17.36
#